data_AF-A0A1I6M885-F1
#
_entry.id   AF-A0A1I6M885-F1
#
_cell.length_a   1.000
_cell.length_b   1.000
_cell.length_c   1.000
_cell.angle_alpha   90.00
_cell.angle_beta   90.00
_cell.angle_gamma   90.00
#
_symmetry.space_group_name_H-M   'P 1'
#
loop_
_entity.id
_entity.type
_entity.pdbx_description
1 polymer ?
#
loop_
_entity_poly.entity_id
_entity_poly.type
_entity_poly.pdbx_seq_one_letter_code
_entity_poly.pdbx_strand_id
1 'polypeptide(L)' 'MDVTGRESAAAGEGERRLPPNLQASVDRHSRHLAELAANLRAAGIGEDVIDASVRDLVGSYQAELTAAMRVVVQGQDHV' A
#
# COMPACT_ATOMS: atom_id res chain seq x y z
N MET A 1 -8.75 -9.78 -46.16
CA MET A 1 -9.74 -10.56 -45.41
C MET A 1 -9.14 -10.91 -44.06
N ASP A 2 -9.28 -9.93 -43.18
CA ASP A 2 -9.78 -10.00 -41.82
C ASP A 2 -9.61 -11.27 -40.97
N VAL A 3 -8.99 -10.99 -39.82
CA VAL A 3 -9.52 -11.19 -38.45
C VAL A 3 -9.55 -12.64 -37.97
N THR A 4 -8.64 -12.93 -37.03
CA THR A 4 -8.95 -13.13 -35.60
C THR A 4 -7.59 -13.30 -34.91
N GLY A 5 -7.09 -12.31 -34.17
CA GLY A 5 -7.73 -11.93 -32.93
C GLY A 5 -7.53 -13.04 -31.89
N ARG A 6 -6.30 -13.52 -31.69
CA ARG A 6 -5.94 -14.13 -30.41
C ARG A 6 -5.09 -13.10 -29.69
N GLU A 7 -5.82 -12.13 -29.14
CA GLU A 7 -5.42 -11.38 -27.98
C GLU A 7 -4.77 -12.36 -27.01
N SER A 8 -3.43 -12.38 -26.96
CA SER A 8 -2.73 -12.72 -25.74
C SER A 8 -3.36 -11.84 -24.71
N ALA A 9 -4.18 -12.45 -23.85
CA ALA A 9 -4.83 -11.82 -22.73
C ALA A 9 -3.80 -10.91 -22.08
N ALA A 10 -3.94 -9.61 -22.36
CA ALA A 10 -3.34 -8.58 -21.57
C ALA A 10 -3.68 -8.98 -20.14
N ALA A 11 -2.66 -9.19 -19.32
CA ALA A 11 -2.82 -9.33 -17.89
C ALA A 11 -3.49 -8.03 -17.41
N GLY A 12 -4.81 -8.04 -17.47
CA GLY A 12 -5.69 -6.97 -17.10
C GLY A 12 -5.74 -6.96 -15.60
N GLU A 13 -4.77 -6.31 -15.00
CA GLU A 13 -5.00 -5.56 -13.77
C GLU A 13 -4.54 -4.16 -14.10
N GLY A 14 -5.49 -3.34 -14.55
CA GLY A 14 -5.24 -1.92 -14.78
C GLY A 14 -4.52 -1.38 -13.56
N GLU A 15 -3.33 -0.82 -13.79
CA GLU A 15 -2.56 -0.06 -12.82
C GLU A 15 -3.52 0.91 -12.14
N ARG A 16 -4.04 0.51 -10.97
CA ARG A 16 -4.91 1.35 -10.15
C ARG A 16 -4.02 2.43 -9.59
N ARG A 17 -3.75 3.45 -10.41
CA ARG A 17 -3.09 4.68 -9.98
C ARG A 17 -3.88 5.17 -8.79
N LEU A 18 -3.23 5.18 -7.63
CA LEU A 18 -3.77 5.80 -6.45
C LEU A 18 -4.11 7.26 -6.79
N PRO A 19 -5.23 7.79 -6.27
CA PRO A 19 -5.48 9.22 -6.28
C PRO A 19 -4.22 9.99 -5.84
N PRO A 20 -3.87 11.12 -6.49
CA PRO A 20 -2.58 11.77 -6.31
C PRO A 20 -2.30 12.19 -4.85
N ASN A 21 -3.34 12.53 -4.10
CA ASN A 21 -3.26 12.79 -2.67
C ASN A 21 -2.91 11.54 -1.84
N LEU A 22 -3.46 10.38 -2.21
CA LEU A 22 -3.13 9.10 -1.58
C LEU A 22 -1.72 8.66 -1.94
N GLN A 23 -1.33 8.80 -3.21
CA GLN A 23 0.05 8.53 -3.64
C GLN A 23 1.06 9.39 -2.85
N ALA A 24 0.82 10.70 -2.76
CA ALA A 24 1.68 11.59 -1.97
C ALA A 24 1.73 11.22 -0.48
N SER A 25 0.65 10.66 0.07
CA SER A 25 0.64 10.16 1.44
C SER A 25 1.48 8.89 1.59
N VAL A 26 1.35 7.94 0.64
CA VAL A 26 2.17 6.71 0.60
C VAL A 26 3.65 7.06 0.49
N ASP A 27 4.01 8.01 -0.38
CA ASP A 27 5.39 8.44 -0.58
C ASP A 27 5.99 9.12 0.67
N ARG A 28 5.20 9.90 1.41
CA ARG A 28 5.66 10.49 2.68
C ARG A 28 5.90 9.41 3.74
N HIS A 29 4.96 8.48 3.86
CA HIS A 29 5.05 7.41 4.87
C HIS A 29 6.20 6.45 4.56
N SER A 30 6.41 6.08 3.30
CA SER A 30 7.52 5.22 2.90
C SER A 30 8.88 5.89 3.18
N ARG A 31 9.00 7.20 2.97
CA ARG A 31 10.21 7.96 3.33
C ARG A 31 10.47 7.93 4.83
N HIS A 32 9.46 8.18 5.66
CA HIS A 32 9.62 8.13 7.12
C HIS A 32 10.00 6.72 7.61
N LEU A 33 9.43 5.66 7.03
CA LEU A 33 9.80 4.28 7.36
C LEU A 33 11.25 3.97 6.98
N ALA A 34 11.71 4.46 5.83
CA ALA A 34 13.11 4.29 5.42
C ALA A 34 14.09 5.01 6.37
N GLU A 35 13.74 6.22 6.81
CA GLU A 35 14.52 6.98 7.81
C GLU A 35 14.54 6.25 9.16
N LEU A 36 13.38 5.76 9.63
CA LEU A 36 13.30 4.99 10.86
C LEU A 36 14.16 3.72 10.80
N ALA A 37 14.06 2.95 9.71
CA ALA A 37 14.88 1.76 9.51
C ALA A 37 16.37 2.09 9.49
N ALA A 38 16.79 3.18 8.84
CA ALA A 38 18.18 3.63 8.86
C ALA A 38 18.66 3.96 10.29
N ASN A 39 17.82 4.65 11.08
CA ASN A 39 18.14 5.00 12.46
C ASN A 39 18.24 3.77 13.37
N LEU A 40 17.32 2.81 13.23
CA LEU A 40 17.36 1.55 14.00
C LEU A 40 18.63 0.75 13.68
N ARG A 41 19.06 0.73 12.41
CA ARG A 41 20.33 0.10 12.01
C ARG A 41 21.54 0.81 12.60
N ALA A 42 21.55 2.14 12.57
CA ALA A 42 22.62 2.93 13.18
C ALA A 42 22.70 2.72 14.71
N ALA A 43 21.56 2.41 15.35
CA ALA A 43 21.48 2.04 16.76
C ALA A 43 21.89 0.58 17.05
N GLY A 44 22.24 -0.20 16.02
CA GLY A 44 22.67 -1.60 16.18
C GLY A 44 21.54 -2.61 16.34
N ILE A 45 20.30 -2.23 16.02
CA ILE A 45 19.18 -3.18 16.00
C ILE A 45 19.35 -4.12 14.80
N GLY A 46 19.15 -5.42 15.03
CA GLY A 46 19.26 -6.44 13.98
C GLY A 46 18.20 -6.27 12.89
N GLU A 47 18.60 -6.51 11.64
CA GLU A 47 17.73 -6.37 10.45
C GLU A 47 16.42 -7.17 10.58
N ASP A 48 16.47 -8.40 11.12
CA ASP A 48 15.28 -9.24 11.32
C ASP A 48 14.23 -8.57 12.23
N VAL A 49 14.69 -7.84 13.25
CA VAL A 49 13.81 -7.12 14.19
C VAL A 49 13.24 -5.87 13.53
N ILE A 50 14.03 -5.18 12.71
CA ILE A 50 13.58 -4.01 11.96
C ILE A 50 12.52 -4.43 10.94
N ASP A 51 12.76 -5.50 10.18
CA ASP A 51 11.83 -6.03 9.19
C ASP A 51 10.52 -6.46 9.83
N ALA A 52 10.56 -7.19 10.96
CA ALA A 52 9.36 -7.56 11.70
C ALA A 52 8.58 -6.32 12.16
N SER A 53 9.27 -5.33 12.73
CA SER A 53 8.66 -4.10 13.24
C SER A 53 8.01 -3.27 12.13
N VAL A 54 8.69 -3.13 10.98
CA VAL A 54 8.17 -2.39 9.83
C VAL A 54 6.96 -3.11 9.22
N ARG A 55 7.02 -4.45 9.11
CA ARG A 55 5.89 -5.24 8.60
C ARG A 55 4.67 -5.14 9.51
N ASP A 56 4.85 -5.25 10.82
CA ASP A 56 3.75 -5.12 11.79
C ASP A 56 3.13 -3.72 11.72
N LEU A 57 3.96 -2.67 11.63
CA LEU A 57 3.49 -1.29 11.53
C LEU A 57 2.69 -1.05 10.25
N VAL A 58 3.18 -1.51 9.10
CA VAL A 58 2.46 -1.42 7.82
C VAL A 58 1.17 -2.23 7.85
N GLY A 59 1.21 -3.43 8.45
CA GLY A 59 0.04 -4.29 8.63
C GLY A 59 -1.06 -3.62 9.47
N SER A 60 -0.69 -2.97 10.58
CA SER A 60 -1.64 -2.20 11.40
C SER A 60 -2.28 -1.07 10.59
N TYR A 61 -1.47 -0.33 9.83
CA TYR A 61 -1.98 0.77 9.02
C TYR A 61 -2.94 0.30 7.92
N GLN A 62 -2.64 -0.84 7.29
CA GLN A 62 -3.54 -1.46 6.32
C GLN A 62 -4.87 -1.87 6.97
N ALA A 63 -4.82 -2.47 8.16
CA ALA A 63 -6.03 -2.87 8.89
C ALA A 63 -6.89 -1.66 9.27
N GLU A 64 -6.28 -0.61 9.81
CA GLU A 64 -6.95 0.63 10.17
C GLU A 64 -7.57 1.35 8.95
N LEU A 65 -6.82 1.45 7.84
CA LEU A 65 -7.32 2.07 6.62
C LEU A 65 -8.47 1.26 6.01
N THR A 66 -8.35 -0.07 6.01
CA THR A 66 -9.42 -0.96 5.52
C THR A 66 -10.68 -0.83 6.38
N ALA A 67 -10.52 -0.74 7.70
CA ALA A 67 -11.64 -0.51 8.63
C ALA A 67 -12.29 0.85 8.39
N ALA A 68 -11.51 1.92 8.29
CA ALA A 68 -12.00 3.27 8.01
C ALA A 68 -12.72 3.35 6.66
N MET A 69 -12.16 2.76 5.60
CA MET A 69 -12.81 2.70 4.28
C MET A 69 -14.12 1.89 4.34
N ARG A 70 -14.15 0.78 5.07
CA ARG A 70 -15.37 -0.01 5.24
C ARG A 70 -16.48 0.79 5.93
N VAL A 71 -16.14 1.58 6.95
CA VAL A 71 -17.09 2.48 7.61
C VAL A 71 -17.64 3.53 6.64
N VAL A 72 -16.79 4.12 5.79
CA VAL A 72 -17.23 5.09 4.78
C VAL A 72 -18.17 4.43 3.77
N VAL A 73 -17.78 3.29 3.20
CA VAL A 73 -18.61 2.56 2.22
C VAL A 73 -19.96 2.14 2.82
N GLN A 74 -19.97 1.59 4.03
CA GLN A 74 -21.19 1.15 4.71
C GLN A 74 -22.06 2.32 5.19
N GLY A 75 -21.44 3.46 5.55
CA GLY A 75 -22.16 4.68 5.92
C GLY A 75 -22.80 5.41 4.74
N GLN A 76 -22.42 5.08 3.50
CA GLN A 76 -23.05 5.59 2.28
C GLN A 76 -24.27 4.78 1.83
N ASP A 77 -24.51 3.60 2.39
CA ASP A 77 -25.68 2.74 2.08
C ASP A 77 -26.93 3.07 2.93
N HIS A 78 -26.94 4.16 3.70
CA HIS A 78 -28.03 4.53 4.62
C HIS A 78 -28.66 5.92 4.36
N VAL A 79 -28.80 6.32 3.10
CA VAL A 79 -29.62 7.50 2.71
C VAL A 79 -30.55 7.16 1.56
#